data_AF-A0AAJ6B580-F1
#
_entry.id   AF-A0AAJ6B580-F1
#
_cell.length_a   1.000
_cell.length_b   1.000
_cell.length_c   1.000
_cell.angle_alpha   90.00
_cell.angle_beta   90.00
_cell.angle_gamma   90.00
#
_symmetry.space_group_name_H-M   'P 1'
#
loop_
_entity.id
_entity.type
_entity.pdbx_description
1 polymer ?
#
loop_
_entity_poly.entity_id
_entity_poly.type
_entity_poly.pdbx_seq_one_letter_code
_entity_poly.pdbx_strand_id
1 'polypeptide(L)'
;MAGDEIDVDLDDLKLMTERLGHFVTEFEELGGATDDVEDAVGRPTGDGRLRGRVGDFESGWNGNREVVQESLDNVHTHLSDFIANIEELDRNLATDER
;
A
#
# COMPACT_ATOMS: atom_id res chain seq x y z
N MET A 1 -29.80 -11.73 11.04
CA MET A 1 -28.56 -10.94 11.09
C MET A 1 -28.38 -10.34 9.71
N ALA A 2 -29.00 -9.18 9.45
CA ALA A 2 -28.66 -8.43 8.24
C ALA A 2 -27.32 -7.80 8.55
N GLY A 3 -26.25 -8.35 7.97
CA GLY A 3 -24.97 -7.64 7.94
C GLY A 3 -25.19 -6.31 7.25
N ASP A 4 -24.45 -5.29 7.68
CA ASP A 4 -24.43 -3.98 7.02
C ASP A 4 -24.20 -4.22 5.52
N GLU A 5 -25.25 -4.05 4.71
CA GLU A 5 -25.21 -4.34 3.29
C GLU A 5 -24.48 -3.17 2.63
N ILE A 6 -23.23 -3.42 2.24
CA ILE A 6 -22.39 -2.44 1.57
C ILE A 6 -22.89 -2.33 0.13
N ASP A 7 -23.75 -1.34 -0.11
CA ASP A 7 -24.24 -0.96 -1.45
C ASP A 7 -23.22 -0.01 -2.09
N VAL A 8 -22.27 -0.59 -2.83
CA VAL A 8 -21.20 0.16 -3.50
C VAL A 8 -21.17 -0.23 -4.96
N ASP A 9 -21.18 0.79 -5.83
CA ASP A 9 -21.08 0.61 -7.27
C ASP A 9 -19.75 -0.08 -7.65
N LEU A 10 -19.83 -1.08 -8.56
CA LEU A 10 -18.65 -1.82 -9.01
C LEU A 10 -17.60 -0.91 -9.65
N ASP A 11 -18.03 0.16 -10.33
CA ASP A 11 -17.14 1.15 -10.94
C ASP A 11 -16.40 1.97 -9.87
N ASP A 12 -17.06 2.30 -8.76
CA ASP A 12 -16.43 3.00 -7.64
C ASP A 12 -15.41 2.10 -6.93
N LEU A 13 -15.72 0.80 -6.79
CA LEU A 13 -14.78 -0.21 -6.29
C LEU A 13 -13.54 -0.31 -7.19
N LYS A 14 -13.72 -0.40 -8.51
CA LYS A 14 -12.61 -0.43 -9.47
C LYS A 14 -11.75 0.83 -9.39
N LEU A 15 -12.37 2.00 -9.32
CA LEU A 15 -11.66 3.27 -9.16
C LEU A 15 -10.89 3.34 -7.84
N MET A 16 -11.46 2.80 -6.76
CA MET A 16 -10.80 2.73 -5.46
C MET A 16 -9.58 1.80 -5.50
N THR A 17 -9.71 0.63 -6.12
CA THR A 17 -8.60 -0.32 -6.32
C THR A 17 -7.48 0.31 -7.14
N GLU A 18 -7.81 0.96 -8.26
CA GLU A 18 -6.82 1.65 -9.10
C GLU A 18 -6.04 2.72 -8.32
N ARG A 19 -6.76 3.58 -7.58
CA ARG A 19 -6.15 4.64 -6.77
C ARG A 19 -5.29 4.08 -5.65
N LEU A 20 -5.73 3.00 -5.02
CA LEU A 20 -4.95 2.33 -3.98
C LEU A 20 -3.67 1.72 -4.56
N GLY A 21 -3.73 1.12 -5.75
CA GLY A 21 -2.55 0.63 -6.46
C GLY A 21 -1.55 1.75 -6.76
N HIS A 22 -2.02 2.90 -7.24
CA HIS A 22 -1.16 4.08 -7.44
C HIS A 22 -0.51 4.54 -6.14
N PHE A 23 -1.30 4.61 -5.06
CA PHE A 23 -0.80 5.03 -3.75
C PHE A 23 0.26 4.06 -3.20
N VAL A 24 0.10 2.74 -3.39
CA VAL A 24 1.13 1.74 -3.03
C VAL A 24 2.42 2.04 -3.77
N THR A 25 2.37 2.26 -5.09
CA THR A 25 3.57 2.58 -5.89
C THR A 25 4.23 3.88 -5.45
N GLU A 26 3.47 4.95 -5.25
CA GLU A 26 4.02 6.23 -4.75
C GLU A 26 4.64 6.06 -3.36
N PHE A 27 3.98 5.29 -2.49
CA PHE A 27 4.47 5.01 -1.16
C PHE A 27 5.78 4.19 -1.19
N GLU A 28 5.92 3.28 -2.15
CA GLU A 28 7.13 2.50 -2.47
C GLU A 28 8.29 3.35 -3.02
N GLU A 29 8.00 4.41 -3.76
CA GLU A 29 9.03 5.33 -4.25
C GLU A 29 9.57 6.24 -3.15
N LEU A 30 8.70 6.70 -2.24
CA LEU A 30 9.05 7.66 -1.18
C LEU A 30 10.11 7.15 -0.18
N GLY A 31 10.15 5.85 0.13
CA GLY A 31 11.14 5.35 1.09
C GLY A 31 12.54 5.21 0.52
N GLY A 32 12.70 5.06 -0.80
CA GLY A 32 14.02 5.07 -1.42
C GLY A 32 14.75 6.41 -1.26
N ALA A 33 14.02 7.50 -0.97
CA ALA A 33 14.61 8.80 -0.72
C ALA A 33 15.23 8.94 0.69
N THR A 34 14.86 8.06 1.63
CA THR A 34 15.30 8.15 3.02
C THR A 34 16.55 7.32 3.31
N ASP A 35 16.88 6.33 2.46
CA ASP A 35 18.00 5.39 2.69
C ASP A 35 19.40 6.03 2.60
N ASP A 36 19.50 7.25 2.06
CA ASP A 36 20.77 7.95 1.83
C ASP A 36 21.04 9.10 2.83
N VAL A 37 20.16 9.35 3.80
CA VAL A 37 20.24 10.56 4.64
C VAL A 37 21.35 10.42 5.71
N GLU A 38 21.56 9.24 6.30
CA GLU A 38 22.65 8.96 7.24
C GLU A 38 24.01 9.22 6.58
N ASP A 39 24.17 8.76 5.34
CA ASP A 39 25.41 8.92 4.59
C ASP A 39 25.62 10.37 4.13
N ALA A 40 24.55 11.08 3.75
CA ALA A 40 24.60 12.52 3.48
C ALA A 40 25.02 13.34 4.71
N VAL A 41 24.61 12.92 5.91
CA VAL A 41 24.99 13.57 7.16
C VAL A 41 26.47 13.32 7.51
N GLY A 42 26.97 12.12 7.28
CA GLY A 42 28.39 11.80 7.46
C GLY A 42 28.90 12.01 8.89
N ARG A 43 30.17 12.42 9.06
CA ARG A 43 30.78 12.66 10.39
C ARG A 43 31.44 14.03 10.47
N PRO A 44 30.66 15.12 10.60
CA PRO A 44 31.20 16.47 10.69
C PRO A 44 32.13 16.58 11.90
N THR A 45 33.37 17.03 11.67
CA THR A 45 34.42 17.13 12.72
C THR A 45 34.71 15.83 13.48
N GLY A 46 34.37 14.67 12.90
CA GLY A 46 34.49 13.37 13.55
C GLY A 46 33.37 13.04 14.54
N ASP A 47 32.39 13.92 14.73
CA ASP A 47 31.23 13.67 15.59
C ASP A 47 30.17 12.87 14.82
N GLY A 48 29.99 11.61 15.19
CA GLY A 48 29.02 10.69 14.58
C GLY A 48 27.64 10.68 15.25
N ARG A 49 27.39 11.51 16.28
CA ARG A 49 26.11 11.44 17.02
C ARG A 49 24.90 11.81 16.18
N LEU A 50 25.04 12.79 15.29
CA LEU A 50 23.95 13.17 14.38
C LEU A 50 23.67 12.05 13.38
N ARG A 51 24.72 11.46 12.80
CA ARG A 51 24.64 10.29 11.92
C ARG A 51 23.93 9.12 12.59
N GLY A 52 24.33 8.76 13.81
CA GLY A 52 23.69 7.67 14.56
C GLY A 52 22.20 7.91 14.80
N ARG A 53 21.79 9.13 15.17
CA ARG A 53 20.37 9.48 15.33
C ARG A 53 19.58 9.41 14.02
N VAL A 54 20.22 9.73 12.90
CA VAL A 54 19.61 9.63 11.57
C VAL A 54 19.46 8.16 11.19
N GLY A 55 20.46 7.30 11.42
CA GLY A 55 20.36 5.86 11.21
C GLY A 55 19.28 5.20 12.08
N ASP A 56 19.16 5.61 13.35
CA ASP A 56 18.07 5.14 14.23
C ASP A 56 16.68 5.53 13.69
N PHE A 57 16.57 6.75 13.15
CA PHE A 57 15.35 7.22 12.51
C PHE A 57 15.04 6.46 11.22
N GLU A 58 16.02 6.27 10.34
CA GLU A 58 15.88 5.52 9.08
C GLU A 58 15.44 4.08 9.33
N SER A 59 16.08 3.40 10.28
CA SER A 59 15.72 2.02 10.64
C SER A 59 14.27 1.91 11.15
N GLY A 60 13.86 2.83 12.04
CA GLY A 60 12.50 2.87 12.54
C GLY A 60 11.47 3.25 11.46
N TRP A 61 11.81 4.19 10.60
CA TRP A 61 10.99 4.60 9.46
C TRP A 61 10.80 3.46 8.48
N ASN A 62 11.88 2.81 8.06
CA ASN A 62 11.84 1.70 7.10
C ASN A 62 11.02 0.52 7.63
N GLY A 63 11.21 0.14 8.90
CA GLY A 63 10.40 -0.93 9.51
C GLY A 63 8.91 -0.59 9.59
N ASN A 64 8.54 0.62 10.01
CA ASN A 64 7.14 1.02 10.06
C ASN A 64 6.53 1.13 8.65
N ARG A 65 7.33 1.60 7.69
CA ARG A 65 6.92 1.75 6.30
C ARG A 65 6.63 0.39 5.65
N GLU A 66 7.50 -0.60 5.83
CA GLU A 66 7.28 -1.96 5.33
C GLU A 66 5.94 -2.53 5.84
N VAL A 67 5.61 -2.34 7.12
CA VAL A 67 4.34 -2.78 7.70
C VAL A 67 3.13 -2.06 7.08
N VAL A 68 3.25 -0.76 6.83
CA VAL A 68 2.19 0.01 6.16
C VAL A 68 2.03 -0.44 4.72
N GLN A 69 3.13 -0.65 3.99
CA GLN A 69 3.13 -1.13 2.61
C GLN A 69 2.45 -2.50 2.50
N GLU A 70 2.85 -3.45 3.35
CA GLU A 70 2.23 -4.78 3.42
C GLU A 70 0.71 -4.68 3.71
N SER A 71 0.31 -3.76 4.59
CA SER A 71 -1.12 -3.55 4.87
C SER A 71 -1.87 -3.01 3.65
N LEU A 72 -1.29 -2.07 2.91
CA LEU A 72 -1.89 -1.50 1.70
C LEU A 72 -2.00 -2.54 0.58
N ASP A 73 -0.96 -3.34 0.37
CA ASP A 73 -0.94 -4.45 -0.59
C ASP A 73 -2.02 -5.49 -0.28
N ASN A 74 -2.17 -5.83 1.00
CA ASN A 74 -3.21 -6.76 1.44
C ASN A 74 -4.62 -6.23 1.15
N VAL A 75 -4.89 -4.94 1.43
CA VAL A 75 -6.18 -4.32 1.12
C VAL A 75 -6.41 -4.27 -0.39
N HIS A 76 -5.41 -3.89 -1.17
CA HIS A 76 -5.49 -3.84 -2.63
C HIS A 76 -5.80 -5.22 -3.24
N THR A 77 -5.12 -6.25 -2.74
CA THR A 77 -5.34 -7.65 -3.15
C THR A 77 -6.76 -8.09 -2.84
N HIS A 78 -7.23 -7.86 -1.61
CA HIS A 78 -8.59 -8.23 -1.22
C HIS A 78 -9.67 -7.53 -2.05
N LEU A 79 -9.49 -6.23 -2.35
CA LEU A 79 -10.43 -5.50 -3.22
C LEU A 79 -10.40 -6.04 -4.66
N SER A 80 -9.22 -6.33 -5.19
CA SER A 80 -9.06 -6.90 -6.53
C SER A 80 -9.73 -8.26 -6.65
N ASP A 81 -9.53 -9.14 -5.67
CA ASP A 81 -10.16 -10.46 -5.60
C ASP A 81 -11.67 -10.35 -5.50
N PHE A 82 -12.18 -9.41 -4.69
CA PHE A 82 -13.61 -9.17 -4.56
C PHE A 82 -14.25 -8.74 -5.88
N ILE A 83 -13.62 -7.78 -6.59
CA ILE A 83 -14.07 -7.34 -7.93
C ILE A 83 -14.09 -8.53 -8.90
N ALA A 84 -13.01 -9.33 -8.94
CA ALA A 84 -12.91 -10.48 -9.84
C ALA A 84 -14.03 -11.51 -9.59
N ASN A 85 -14.35 -11.78 -8.33
CA ASN A 85 -15.44 -12.67 -7.95
C ASN A 85 -16.81 -12.16 -8.43
N ILE A 86 -17.08 -10.86 -8.31
CA ILE A 86 -18.34 -10.26 -8.80
C ILE A 86 -18.43 -10.36 -10.33
N GLU A 87 -17.35 -10.04 -11.04
CA GLU A 87 -17.33 -10.13 -12.50
C GLU A 87 -17.45 -11.57 -13.02
N GLU A 88 -16.94 -12.55 -12.27
CA GLU A 88 -17.16 -13.97 -12.56
C GLU A 88 -18.61 -14.37 -12.32
N LEU A 89 -19.20 -13.95 -11.19
CA LEU A 89 -20.60 -14.23 -10.88
C LEU A 89 -21.53 -13.65 -11.96
N ASP A 90 -21.31 -12.39 -12.36
CA ASP A 90 -22.09 -11.71 -13.39
C ASP A 90 -22.01 -12.44 -14.74
N ARG A 91 -20.81 -12.84 -15.16
CA ARG A 91 -20.61 -13.64 -16.38
C ARG A 91 -21.34 -14.96 -16.32
N ASN A 92 -21.25 -15.68 -15.20
CA ASN A 92 -21.88 -16.98 -15.02
C ASN A 92 -23.41 -16.86 -15.12
N LEU A 93 -24.01 -15.87 -14.44
CA LEU A 93 -25.44 -15.60 -14.49
C LEU A 93 -25.91 -15.22 -15.91
N ALA A 94 -25.15 -14.37 -16.62
CA ALA A 94 -25.45 -13.99 -18.00
C ALA A 94 -25.41 -15.18 -18.98
N THR A 95 -24.62 -16.22 -18.68
CA THR A 95 -24.55 -17.45 -19.48
C THR A 95 -25.56 -18.53 -19.09
N ASP A 96 -25.99 -18.58 -17.82
CA ASP A 96 -26.94 -19.60 -17.31
C ASP A 96 -28.40 -19.33 -17.71
N GLU A 97 -28.76 -18.09 -18.08
CA GLU A 97 -30.09 -17.75 -18.61
C GLU A 97 -30.32 -18.12 -20.09
N ARG A 98 -29.54 -19.06 -20.66
CA ARG A 98 -29.63 -19.47 -22.08
C ARG A 98 -29.87 -20.97 -22.26
#